data_AF-A0A6G2PXC9-F1
#
_entry.id   AF-A0A6G2PXC9-F1
#
_cell.length_a   1.000
_cell.length_b   1.000
_cell.length_c   1.000
_cell.angle_alpha   90.00
_cell.angle_beta   90.00
_cell.angle_gamma   90.00
#
_symmetry.space_group_name_H-M   'P 1'
#
loop_
_entity.id
_entity.type
_entity.pdbx_description
1 polymer ?
#
loop_
_entity_poly.entity_id
_entity_poly.type
_entity_poly.pdbx_seq_one_letter_code
_entity_poly.pdbx_strand_id
1 'polypeptide(L)'
;MSTPHRTDTTGEAEPVRLRTAGPADAAAITAVFLASRTAALPYLPRLYSDEETLGFFEHVVLPSCTVWVAEQGEGEQTRIVGFAALDKT
;
A
#
# COMPACT_ATOMS: atom_id res chain seq x y z
N MET A 1 12.66 -26.56 34.38
CA MET A 1 11.57 -26.86 33.43
C MET A 1 11.35 -25.62 32.58
N SER A 2 12.02 -25.56 31.42
CA SER A 2 11.87 -24.46 30.46
C SER A 2 11.01 -24.95 29.32
N THR A 3 9.81 -24.39 29.19
CA THR A 3 8.89 -24.68 28.10
C THR A 3 9.51 -24.11 26.80
N PRO A 4 9.76 -24.91 25.76
CA PRO A 4 10.15 -24.36 24.47
C PRO A 4 8.98 -23.54 23.90
N HIS A 5 9.29 -22.32 23.47
CA HIS A 5 8.38 -21.47 22.72
C HIS A 5 7.97 -22.20 21.44
N ARG A 6 6.71 -22.64 21.37
CA ARG A 6 6.12 -23.24 20.18
C ARG A 6 6.13 -22.18 19.07
N THR A 7 7.03 -22.32 18.10
CA THR A 7 6.91 -21.68 16.80
C THR A 7 5.71 -22.31 16.10
N ASP A 8 4.51 -21.81 16.39
CA ASP A 8 3.35 -22.05 15.56
C ASP A 8 3.64 -21.49 14.17
N THR A 9 3.55 -22.36 13.17
CA THR A 9 3.74 -22.10 11.75
C THR A 9 2.96 -20.87 11.31
N THR A 10 3.64 -19.73 11.16
CA THR A 10 3.11 -18.62 10.35
C THR A 10 3.29 -19.07 8.91
N GLY A 11 2.17 -19.28 8.20
CA GLY A 11 2.20 -19.64 6.77
C GLY A 11 3.20 -18.76 6.04
N GLU A 12 3.99 -19.36 5.16
CA GLU A 12 5.13 -18.75 4.46
C GLU A 12 4.68 -17.41 3.87
N ALA A 13 5.00 -16.31 4.55
CA ALA A 13 4.58 -14.98 4.14
C ALA A 13 5.33 -14.67 2.85
N GLU A 14 4.57 -14.63 1.76
CA GLU A 14 5.10 -14.33 0.43
C GLU A 14 6.00 -13.08 0.49
N PRO A 15 7.22 -13.13 -0.07
CA PRO A 15 8.24 -12.12 0.18
C PRO A 15 7.77 -10.74 -0.27
N VAL A 16 7.95 -9.76 0.62
CA VAL A 16 7.63 -8.35 0.31
C VAL A 16 8.89 -7.64 -0.21
N ARG A 17 8.76 -6.95 -1.34
CA ARG A 17 9.82 -6.15 -1.96
C ARG A 17 9.41 -4.68 -1.96
N LEU A 18 10.32 -3.81 -1.54
CA LEU A 18 10.13 -2.36 -1.63
C LEU A 18 10.76 -1.84 -2.93
N ARG A 19 10.01 -1.04 -3.67
CA ARG A 19 10.54 -0.29 -4.82
C ARG A 19 9.95 1.11 -4.88
N THR A 20 10.61 2.00 -5.61
CA THR A 20 10.04 3.31 -5.91
C THR A 20 8.84 3.16 -6.84
N ALA A 21 7.79 3.94 -6.57
CA ALA A 21 6.59 3.99 -7.40
C ALA A 21 6.80 4.88 -8.62
N GLY A 22 6.14 4.52 -9.72
CA GLY A 22 6.00 5.36 -10.91
C GLY A 22 4.53 5.73 -11.17
N PRO A 23 4.27 6.54 -12.22
CA PRO A 23 2.91 6.95 -12.59
C PRO A 23 1.93 5.79 -12.81
N ALA A 24 2.41 4.66 -13.34
CA ALA A 24 1.59 3.48 -13.59
C ALA A 24 1.05 2.82 -12.30
N ASP A 25 1.64 3.10 -11.14
CA ASP A 25 1.24 2.53 -9.86
C ASP A 25 0.08 3.29 -9.19
N ALA A 26 -0.32 4.45 -9.73
CA ALA A 26 -1.29 5.34 -9.11
C ALA A 26 -2.62 4.64 -8.77
N ALA A 27 -3.15 3.84 -9.69
CA ALA A 27 -4.38 3.10 -9.48
C ALA A 27 -4.25 2.07 -8.34
N ALA A 28 -3.15 1.32 -8.29
CA ALA A 28 -2.91 0.32 -7.26
C ALA A 28 -2.70 0.95 -5.88
N ILE A 29 -1.95 2.05 -5.81
CA ILE A 29 -1.77 2.84 -4.59
C ILE A 29 -3.11 3.37 -4.08
N THR A 30 -3.92 3.92 -4.98
CA THR A 30 -5.26 4.45 -4.65
C THR A 30 -6.16 3.35 -4.09
N ALA A 31 -6.16 2.16 -4.69
CA ALA A 31 -6.93 1.02 -4.20
C ALA A 31 -6.51 0.62 -2.78
N VAL A 32 -5.19 0.57 -2.50
CA VAL A 32 -4.67 0.28 -1.15
C VAL A 32 -5.10 1.35 -0.15
N PHE A 33 -5.02 2.64 -0.51
CA PHE A 33 -5.45 3.73 0.35
C PHE A 33 -6.93 3.64 0.71
N LEU A 34 -7.80 3.44 -0.28
CA LEU A 34 -9.24 3.34 -0.08
C LEU A 34 -9.63 2.12 0.76
N ALA A 35 -9.01 0.97 0.50
CA ALA A 35 -9.23 -0.24 1.28
C ALA A 35 -8.78 -0.06 2.73
N SER A 36 -7.57 0.48 2.94
CA SER A 36 -7.02 0.76 4.27
C SER A 36 -7.90 1.73 5.05
N ARG A 37 -8.33 2.83 4.41
CA ARG A 37 -9.22 3.82 5.03
C ARG A 37 -10.57 3.23 5.39
N THR A 38 -11.18 2.43 4.52
CA THR A 38 -12.47 1.79 4.81
C THR A 38 -12.36 0.81 5.98
N ALA A 39 -11.28 0.05 6.05
CA ALA A 39 -11.06 -0.94 7.11
C ALA A 39 -10.70 -0.30 8.46
N ALA A 40 -9.80 0.70 8.47
CA ALA A 40 -9.28 1.29 9.69
C ALA A 40 -10.11 2.49 10.19
N LEU A 41 -10.80 3.19 9.29
CA LEU A 41 -11.50 4.44 9.57
C LEU A 41 -12.94 4.44 9.01
N PRO A 42 -13.76 3.42 9.35
CA PRO A 42 -15.11 3.26 8.76
C PRO A 42 -16.09 4.39 9.13
N TYR A 43 -15.78 5.15 10.17
CA TYR A 43 -16.60 6.28 10.64
C TYR A 43 -16.34 7.59 9.90
N LEU A 44 -15.30 7.67 9.07
CA LEU A 44 -14.99 8.92 8.36
C LEU A 44 -15.97 9.14 7.20
N PRO A 45 -16.50 10.37 7.04
CA PRO A 45 -17.31 10.70 5.88
C PRO A 45 -16.49 10.62 4.60
N ARG A 46 -17.15 10.24 3.51
CA ARG A 46 -16.54 10.17 2.18
C ARG A 46 -16.59 11.55 1.51
N LEU A 47 -15.49 12.30 1.60
CA LEU A 47 -15.40 13.67 1.08
C LEU A 47 -15.11 13.74 -0.43
N TYR A 48 -14.36 12.77 -0.94
CA TYR A 48 -13.97 12.67 -2.35
C TYR A 48 -14.40 11.32 -2.91
N SER A 49 -14.79 11.31 -4.18
CA SER A 49 -14.99 10.08 -4.95
C SER A 49 -13.67 9.32 -5.14
N ASP A 50 -13.76 8.06 -5.57
CA ASP A 50 -12.56 7.27 -5.87
C ASP A 50 -11.78 7.86 -7.05
N GLU A 51 -12.48 8.43 -8.03
CA GLU A 51 -11.87 9.08 -9.20
C GLU A 51 -11.11 10.36 -8.80
N GLU A 52 -11.70 11.20 -7.94
CA GLU A 52 -11.01 12.37 -7.40
C GLU A 52 -9.81 11.97 -6.54
N THR A 53 -9.94 10.88 -5.79
CA THR A 53 -8.82 10.34 -4.99
C THR A 53 -7.69 9.84 -5.90
N LEU A 54 -8.02 9.14 -6.99
CA LEU A 54 -7.05 8.74 -8.01
C LEU A 54 -6.34 9.95 -8.62
N GLY A 55 -7.09 10.96 -9.04
CA GLY A 55 -6.53 12.20 -9.58
C GLY A 55 -5.59 12.90 -8.59
N PHE A 56 -5.88 12.85 -7.29
CA PHE A 56 -4.97 13.35 -6.26
C PHE A 56 -3.65 12.57 -6.21
N PHE A 57 -3.69 11.24 -6.28
CA PHE A 57 -2.45 10.45 -6.33
C PHE A 57 -1.65 10.69 -7.61
N GLU A 58 -2.31 10.75 -8.77
CA GLU A 58 -1.69 10.96 -10.08
C GLU A 58 -1.05 12.35 -10.21
N HIS A 59 -1.74 13.39 -9.76
CA HIS A 59 -1.37 14.77 -10.07
C HIS A 59 -0.73 15.53 -8.90
N VAL A 60 -0.82 15.01 -7.67
CA VAL A 60 -0.25 15.66 -6.49
C VAL A 60 0.77 14.78 -5.80
N VAL A 61 0.39 13.58 -5.35
CA VAL A 61 1.27 12.75 -4.53
C VAL A 61 2.48 12.24 -5.31
N LEU A 62 2.28 11.61 -6.47
CA LEU A 62 3.38 11.04 -7.24
C LEU A 62 4.36 12.09 -7.79
N PRO A 63 3.91 13.27 -8.28
CA PRO A 63 4.83 14.32 -8.69
C PRO A 63 5.60 14.95 -7.52
N SER A 64 4.92 15.24 -6.40
CA SER A 64 5.50 16.03 -5.31
C SER A 64 6.27 15.21 -4.27
N CYS A 65 5.97 13.91 -4.11
CA CYS A 65 6.61 13.06 -3.12
C CYS A 65 7.61 12.07 -3.73
N THR A 66 8.52 11.57 -2.91
CA THR A 66 9.21 10.29 -3.17
C THR A 66 8.32 9.18 -2.61
N VAL A 67 7.84 8.30 -3.48
CA VAL A 67 6.88 7.26 -3.12
C VAL A 67 7.52 5.88 -3.25
N TRP A 68 7.37 5.06 -2.22
CA TRP A 68 7.72 3.64 -2.24
C TRP A 68 6.47 2.80 -2.16
N VAL A 69 6.47 1.66 -2.85
CA VAL A 69 5.44 0.64 -2.77
C VAL A 69 6.01 -0.65 -2.20
N ALA A 70 5.19 -1.35 -1.43
CA ALA A 70 5.43 -2.71 -1.00
C ALA A 70 4.72 -3.66 -1.96
N GLU A 71 5.49 -4.42 -2.70
CA GLU A 71 5.03 -5.46 -3.61
C GLU A 71 5.08 -6.82 -2.92
N GLN A 72 4.02 -7.60 -3.08
CA GLN A 72 3.94 -8.97 -2.62
C GLN A 72 3.63 -9.89 -3.81
N GLY A 73 4.33 -11.02 -3.87
CA GLY A 73 4.21 -12.02 -4.93
C GLY A 73 5.17 -11.86 -6.09
N GLU A 74 5.13 -12.81 -7.01
CA GLU A 74 6.12 -12.97 -8.07
C GLU A 74 5.48 -12.93 -9.47
N GLY A 75 6.25 -12.44 -10.45
CA GLY A 75 5.84 -12.43 -11.85
C GLY A 75 4.55 -11.64 -12.10
N GLU A 76 3.58 -12.27 -12.75
CA GLU A 76 2.30 -11.64 -13.10
C GLU A 76 1.34 -11.54 -11.89
N GLN A 77 1.65 -12.20 -10.77
CA GLN A 77 0.84 -12.16 -9.55
C GLN A 77 1.29 -11.09 -8.55
N THR A 78 2.29 -10.27 -8.91
CA THR A 78 2.75 -9.18 -8.06
C THR A 78 1.65 -8.14 -7.85
N ARG A 79 1.35 -7.85 -6.59
CA ARG A 79 0.39 -6.81 -6.20
C ARG A 79 1.03 -5.83 -5.22
N ILE A 80 0.63 -4.57 -5.30
CA ILE A 80 0.99 -3.56 -4.30
C ILE A 80 0.07 -3.74 -3.09
N VAL A 81 0.67 -3.93 -1.90
CA VAL A 81 -0.04 -4.15 -0.63
C VAL A 81 0.13 -2.99 0.36
N GLY A 82 1.00 -2.04 0.04
CA GLY A 82 1.30 -0.89 0.88
C GLY A 82 2.07 0.16 0.12
N PHE A 83 2.08 1.38 0.64
CA PHE A 83 2.90 2.46 0.11
C PHE A 83 3.32 3.41 1.24
N ALA A 84 4.38 4.17 0.98
CA ALA A 84 4.82 5.28 1.81
C ALA A 84 5.17 6.45 0.88
N ALA A 85 4.71 7.65 1.23
CA ALA A 85 5.04 8.88 0.51
C ALA A 85 5.80 9.81 1.46
N LEU A 86 6.99 10.22 1.05
CA LEU A 86 7.80 11.22 1.73
C LEU A 86 7.83 12.49 0.88
N ASP A 87 7.41 13.59 1.48
CA ASP A 87 7.48 14.89 0.85
C ASP A 87 8.94 15.27 0.53
N LYS A 88 9.18 15.94 -0.61
CA LYS A 88 10.55 16.24 -1.10
C LYS A 88 11.16 17.52 -0.51
N THR A 89 10.44 18.19 0.41
CA THR A 89 10.81 19.51 0.95
C THR A 89 11.96 19.44 1.95
#